data_AF-A0ABF7RQM5-F1
#
_entry.id   AF-A0ABF7RQM5-F1
#
_cell.length_a   1.000
_cell.length_b   1.000
_cell.length_c   1.000
_cell.angle_alpha   90.00
_cell.angle_beta   90.00
_cell.angle_gamma   90.00
#
_symmetry.space_group_name_H-M   'P 1'
#
loop_
_entity.id
_entity.type
_entity.pdbx_description
1 polymer ?
#
loop_
_entity_poly.entity_id
_entity_poly.type
_entity_poly.pdbx_seq_one_letter_code
_entity_poly.pdbx_strand_id
1 'polypeptide(L)'
;MIIDTKKLQKAVMENKKKHGFNTTDIEFELLRLHGEANELFEAWRKNNKKNINEELADVGIFLLGIAEMLDSDLGEDIVNKMKINEKRIYKNGVKRSPH
;
A
#
# COMPACT_ATOMS: atom_id res chain seq x y z
N MET A 1 19.08 4.13 -1.77
CA MET A 1 18.32 5.18 -1.05
C MET A 1 17.48 4.49 0.00
N ILE A 2 17.57 4.88 1.28
CA ILE A 2 16.64 4.41 2.30
C ILE A 2 15.43 5.36 2.23
N ILE A 3 14.25 4.81 2.00
CA ILE A 3 13.01 5.59 1.90
C ILE A 3 12.44 5.74 3.31
N ASP A 4 12.24 6.98 3.75
CA ASP A 4 11.50 7.32 4.96
C ASP A 4 10.01 7.32 4.61
N THR A 5 9.33 6.21 4.87
CA THR A 5 7.93 5.99 4.54
C THR A 5 7.02 6.99 5.23
N LYS A 6 7.30 7.36 6.49
CA LYS A 6 6.47 8.33 7.21
C LYS A 6 6.57 9.74 6.60
N LYS A 7 7.74 10.15 6.10
CA LYS A 7 7.85 11.38 5.30
C LYS A 7 7.11 11.26 3.97
N LEU A 8 7.18 10.10 3.31
CA LEU A 8 6.49 9.89 2.04
C LEU A 8 4.97 9.91 2.20
N GLN A 9 4.44 9.29 3.25
CA GLN A 9 3.03 9.36 3.66
C GLN A 9 2.53 10.81 3.77
N LYS A 10 3.28 11.65 4.51
CA LYS A 10 2.98 13.09 4.62
C LYS A 10 3.01 13.78 3.25
N ALA A 11 4.01 13.49 2.42
CA ALA A 11 4.11 14.07 1.08
C ALA A 11 2.92 13.68 0.18
N VAL A 12 2.43 12.44 0.28
CA VAL A 12 1.22 11.99 -0.43
C VAL A 12 0.01 12.80 0.02
N MET A 13 -0.18 12.98 1.34
CA MET A 13 -1.30 13.76 1.87
C MET A 13 -1.23 15.24 1.49
N GLU A 14 -0.05 15.86 1.54
CA GLU A 14 0.12 17.24 1.09
C GLU A 14 -0.16 17.38 -0.41
N ASN A 15 0.26 16.40 -1.22
CA ASN A 15 -0.08 16.39 -2.64
C ASN A 15 -1.59 16.27 -2.88
N LYS A 16 -2.30 15.42 -2.12
CA LYS A 16 -3.77 15.30 -2.18
C LYS A 16 -4.45 16.62 -1.84
N LYS A 17 -4.05 17.26 -0.73
CA LYS A 17 -4.59 18.58 -0.33
C LYS A 17 -4.37 19.63 -1.41
N LYS A 18 -3.17 19.69 -1.99
CA LYS A 18 -2.82 20.65 -3.05
C LYS A 18 -3.72 20.52 -4.29
N HIS A 19 -4.16 19.31 -4.62
CA HIS A 19 -4.99 19.04 -5.79
C HIS A 19 -6.50 18.94 -5.47
N GLY A 20 -6.91 19.22 -4.22
CA GLY A 20 -8.31 19.15 -3.82
C GLY A 20 -8.89 17.73 -3.81
N PHE A 21 -8.05 16.71 -3.67
CA PHE A 21 -8.50 15.34 -3.53
C PHE A 21 -9.05 15.07 -2.13
N ASN A 22 -9.81 13.98 -2.00
CA ASN A 22 -10.31 13.51 -0.71
C ASN A 22 -9.14 13.24 0.26
N THR A 23 -9.33 13.67 1.51
CA THR A 23 -8.37 13.52 2.60
C THR A 23 -9.03 13.14 3.93
N THR A 24 -10.35 12.90 3.92
CA THR A 24 -11.15 12.69 5.14
C THR A 24 -11.99 11.43 5.08
N ASP A 25 -12.48 11.02 3.91
CA ASP A 25 -13.31 9.83 3.75
C ASP A 25 -12.44 8.58 3.50
N ILE A 26 -12.30 7.72 4.52
CA ILE A 26 -11.52 6.48 4.44
C ILE A 26 -12.19 5.44 3.52
N GLU A 27 -13.51 5.33 3.53
CA GLU A 27 -14.21 4.34 2.71
C GLU A 27 -14.02 4.65 1.23
N PHE A 28 -14.07 5.95 0.86
CA PHE A 28 -13.78 6.40 -0.49
C PHE A 28 -12.33 6.11 -0.91
N GLU A 29 -11.34 6.31 -0.02
CA GLU A 29 -9.95 5.99 -0.33
C GLU A 29 -9.72 4.49 -0.49
N LEU A 30 -10.37 3.65 0.30
CA LEU A 30 -10.33 2.19 0.15
C LEU A 30 -10.95 1.75 -1.18
N LEU A 31 -12.04 2.39 -1.61
CA LEU A 31 -12.62 2.15 -2.93
C LEU A 31 -11.66 2.57 -4.06
N ARG A 32 -10.95 3.69 -3.91
CA ARG A 32 -9.93 4.13 -4.88
C ARG A 32 -8.78 3.14 -4.95
N LEU A 33 -8.25 2.69 -3.81
CA LEU A 33 -7.21 1.65 -3.74
C LEU A 33 -7.62 0.38 -4.50
N HIS A 34 -8.88 -0.05 -4.37
CA HIS A 34 -9.40 -1.17 -5.15
C HIS A 34 -9.37 -0.89 -6.67
N GLY A 35 -9.65 0.35 -7.08
CA GLY A 35 -9.50 0.80 -8.47
C GLY A 35 -8.09 0.62 -9.01
N GLU A 36 -7.08 1.12 -8.30
CA GLU A 36 -5.66 1.02 -8.71
C GLU A 36 -5.21 -0.45 -8.78
N ALA A 37 -5.68 -1.30 -7.84
CA ALA A 37 -5.40 -2.73 -7.88
C ALA A 37 -6.02 -3.42 -9.12
N ASN A 38 -7.18 -2.95 -9.57
CA ASN A 38 -7.81 -3.43 -10.80
C ASN A 38 -7.06 -2.95 -12.05
N GLU A 39 -6.55 -1.72 -12.06
CA GLU A 39 -5.70 -1.21 -13.15
C GLU A 39 -4.39 -2.00 -13.26
N LEU A 40 -3.76 -2.31 -12.13
CA LEU A 40 -2.62 -3.24 -12.07
C LEU A 40 -2.96 -4.62 -12.66
N PHE A 41 -4.10 -5.19 -12.29
CA PHE A 41 -4.55 -6.47 -12.82
C PHE A 41 -4.74 -6.42 -14.35
N GLU A 42 -5.37 -5.36 -14.85
CA GLU A 42 -5.56 -5.16 -16.30
C GLU A 42 -4.24 -4.95 -17.05
N ALA A 43 -3.30 -4.21 -16.46
CA ALA A 43 -1.95 -4.03 -16.99
C ALA A 43 -1.22 -5.38 -17.14
N TRP A 44 -1.34 -6.24 -16.12
CA TRP A 44 -0.81 -7.60 -16.15
C TRP A 44 -1.45 -8.43 -17.26
N ARG A 45 -2.78 -8.45 -17.35
CA ARG A 45 -3.50 -9.21 -18.39
C ARG A 45 -3.10 -8.79 -19.81
N LYS A 46 -2.76 -7.51 -20.00
CA LYS A 46 -2.33 -6.96 -21.29
C LYS A 46 -0.83 -7.11 -21.57
N ASN A 47 -0.06 -7.75 -20.69
CA ASN A 47 1.40 -7.88 -20.77
C ASN A 47 2.13 -6.53 -20.93
N ASN A 48 1.57 -5.44 -20.39
CA ASN A 48 2.13 -4.11 -20.52
C ASN A 48 3.08 -3.81 -19.35
N LYS A 49 4.35 -4.20 -19.49
CA LYS A 49 5.37 -4.06 -18.42
C LYS A 49 5.56 -2.65 -17.88
N LYS A 50 5.51 -1.63 -18.76
CA LYS A 50 5.67 -0.23 -18.32
C LYS A 50 4.49 0.16 -17.42
N ASN A 51 3.27 -0.18 -17.83
CA ASN A 51 2.07 0.12 -17.06
C ASN A 51 2.07 -0.64 -15.73
N ILE A 52 2.48 -1.91 -15.69
CA ILE A 52 2.55 -2.68 -14.43
C ILE A 52 3.34 -1.96 -13.33
N ASN A 53 4.50 -1.38 -13.66
CA ASN A 53 5.32 -0.69 -12.67
C ASN A 53 4.68 0.64 -12.19
N GLU A 54 3.95 1.31 -13.08
CA GLU A 54 3.21 2.53 -12.77
C GLU A 54 2.05 2.21 -11.82
N GLU A 55 1.21 1.23 -12.17
CA GLU A 55 0.07 0.82 -11.33
C GLU A 55 0.51 0.25 -9.97
N LEU A 56 1.66 -0.44 -9.91
CA LEU A 56 2.25 -0.87 -8.64
C LEU A 56 2.60 0.32 -7.75
N ALA A 57 3.10 1.40 -8.34
CA ALA A 57 3.39 2.63 -7.61
C ALA A 57 2.10 3.30 -7.13
N ASP A 58 1.06 3.33 -7.96
CA ASP A 58 -0.24 3.93 -7.60
C ASP A 58 -0.91 3.20 -6.44
N VAL A 59 -0.94 1.86 -6.45
CA VAL A 59 -1.38 1.04 -5.31
C VAL A 59 -0.58 1.40 -4.04
N GLY A 60 0.74 1.53 -4.17
CA GLY A 60 1.62 1.92 -3.05
C GLY A 60 1.31 3.32 -2.51
N ILE A 61 1.08 4.29 -3.39
CA ILE A 61 0.76 5.68 -3.04
C ILE A 61 -0.58 5.76 -2.30
N PHE A 62 -1.61 5.03 -2.76
CA PHE A 62 -2.89 4.99 -2.04
C PHE A 62 -2.76 4.36 -0.66
N LEU A 63 -2.02 3.25 -0.52
CA LEU A 63 -1.75 2.65 0.79
C LEU A 63 -1.04 3.62 1.74
N LEU A 64 -0.05 4.37 1.25
CA LEU A 64 0.65 5.40 2.04
C LEU A 64 -0.30 6.54 2.44
N GLY A 65 -1.15 7.02 1.54
CA GLY A 65 -2.14 8.06 1.85
C GLY A 65 -3.13 7.60 2.93
N ILE A 66 -3.67 6.38 2.79
CA ILE A 66 -4.59 5.79 3.76
C ILE A 66 -3.91 5.61 5.12
N ALA A 67 -2.66 5.13 5.15
CA ALA A 67 -1.91 4.98 6.39
C ALA A 67 -1.71 6.31 7.13
N GLU A 68 -1.47 7.41 6.40
CA GLU A 68 -1.39 8.73 7.02
C GLU A 68 -2.73 9.20 7.58
N MET A 69 -3.84 8.95 6.88
CA MET A 69 -5.18 9.28 7.38
C MET A 69 -5.57 8.49 8.63
N LEU A 70 -5.03 7.28 8.79
CA LEU A 70 -5.24 6.40 9.94
C LEU A 70 -4.20 6.60 11.06
N ASP A 71 -3.29 7.56 10.92
CA ASP A 71 -2.17 7.81 11.85
C ASP A 71 -1.27 6.59 12.11
N SER A 72 -1.07 5.76 11.07
CA SER A 72 -0.14 4.61 11.09
C SER A 72 1.22 5.00 10.49
N ASP A 73 2.29 4.30 10.89
CA ASP A 73 3.55 4.26 10.14
C ASP A 73 3.60 2.94 9.36
N LEU A 74 3.22 3.00 8.08
CA LEU A 74 3.12 1.83 7.23
C LEU A 74 4.47 1.12 7.06
N GLY A 75 5.58 1.87 7.01
CA GLY A 75 6.90 1.26 6.84
C GLY A 75 7.33 0.49 8.07
N GLU A 76 7.14 1.08 9.25
CA GLU A 76 7.38 0.38 10.52
C GLU A 76 6.49 -0.86 10.63
N ASP A 77 5.19 -0.74 10.32
CA ASP A 77 4.23 -1.83 10.34
C ASP A 77 4.60 -2.97 9.39
N ILE A 78 5.04 -2.66 8.16
CA ILE A 78 5.54 -3.64 7.19
C ILE A 78 6.79 -4.35 7.73
N VAL A 79 7.78 -3.61 8.24
CA VAL A 79 9.02 -4.19 8.77
C VAL A 79 8.72 -5.11 9.95
N ASN A 80 7.86 -4.69 10.88
CA ASN A 80 7.44 -5.50 12.01
C ASN A 80 6.69 -6.76 11.55
N LYS A 81 5.79 -6.62 10.57
CA LYS A 81 5.07 -7.76 10.00
C LYS A 81 6.00 -8.74 9.29
N MET A 82 7.00 -8.27 8.58
CA MET A 82 8.01 -9.10 7.91
C MET A 82 8.79 -9.93 8.91
N LYS A 83 9.27 -9.34 10.01
CA LYS A 83 9.95 -10.08 11.11
C LYS A 83 9.09 -11.19 11.69
N ILE A 84 7.78 -10.93 11.84
CA ILE A 84 6.81 -11.94 12.32
C ILE A 84 6.62 -13.05 11.27
N ASN A 85 6.53 -12.69 9.98
CA ASN A 85 6.29 -13.64 8.90
C ASN A 85 7.51 -14.53 8.62
N GLU A 86 8.73 -14.02 8.78
CA GLU A 86 9.98 -14.77 8.63
C GLU A 86 10.10 -15.91 9.65
N LYS A 87 9.66 -15.67 10.89
CA LYS A 87 9.67 -16.67 11.98
C LYS A 87 8.47 -17.61 11.93
N ARG A 88 7.55 -17.43 10.98
CA ARG A 88 6.28 -18.16 10.93
C ARG A 88 6.48 -19.55 10.33
N ILE A 89 5.95 -20.56 11.00
CA ILE A 89 5.91 -21.92 10.49
C ILE A 89 4.66 -22.09 9.63
N TYR A 90 4.88 -22.53 8.39
CA TYR A 90 3.83 -22.93 7.46
C TYR A 90 3.85 -24.44 7.30
N LYS A 91 2.67 -25.06 7.25
CA LYS A 91 2.52 -26.47 6.87
C LYS A 91 1.51 -26.56 5.74
N ASN A 92 1.93 -27.06 4.58
CA ASN A 92 1.12 -27.14 3.36
C ASN A 92 0.50 -25.78 2.94
N GLY A 93 1.27 -24.70 3.05
CA GLY A 93 0.78 -23.34 2.73
C GLY A 93 -0.15 -22.71 3.78
N VAL A 94 -0.53 -23.45 4.83
CA VAL A 94 -1.40 -22.95 5.90
C VAL A 94 -0.56 -22.45 7.07
N LYS A 95 -0.88 -21.25 7.57
CA LYS A 95 -0.29 -20.67 8.77
C LYS A 95 -0.59 -21.54 9.99
N ARG A 96 0.43 -21.93 10.74
CA ARG A 96 0.28 -22.50 12.09
C ARG A 96 0.40 -21.36 13.12
N SER A 97 -0.53 -21.27 14.05
CA SER A 97 -0.32 -20.47 15.26
C SER A 97 0.66 -21.21 16.18
N PRO A 98 1.60 -20.52 16.84
CA PRO A 98 2.36 -21.15 17.91
C PRO A 98 1.37 -21.54 19.00
N HIS A 99 1.30 -22.83 19.31
CA HIS A 99 0.68 -23.33 20.54
C HIS A 99 1.67 -23.14 21.68
#